data_AF-A0A409VTS4-F1
#
_entry.id   AF-A0A409VTS4-F1
#
_cell.length_a   1.000
_cell.length_b   1.000
_cell.length_c   1.000
_cell.angle_alpha   90.00
_cell.angle_beta   90.00
_cell.angle_gamma   90.00
#
_symmetry.space_group_name_H-M   'P 1'
#
loop_
_entity.id
_entity.type
_entity.pdbx_description
1 polymer ?
#
loop_
_entity_poly.entity_id
_entity_poly.type
_entity_poly.pdbx_seq_one_letter_code
_entity_poly.pdbx_strand_id
1 'polypeptide(L)'
;MRLFTLISFFGILPYALASPVLYNSTGHDGLNARAPSGSKSVIIQMFEWTWDSVAAECTNFIGPAGYGFVQVSPPQEHITGSQWWTDYQPVSYTLTSKRGNRSQFRNMITTCHAAGVRVIVDTIFNHMAGTDSGTGTAGSSFTHYVYPGTYQYQDFHHCGLSNGDDIVNYSNRLEVQTCELVNLSDLATEAEYVRSRLAAYGNDLLSLGVDGLRLDAAKHIAANDLANIVSRLSSRPYITSEVIWGGGEPIQPSEYTGIGDVQEFRYTTALKDAFSGGGISNLQNFENRGWVSGSQANVFVANHDTERNGASLTIKSSSNTYITSHIFSLAHPYGTPTVLSSYSFSGHDDGAPNGGVGACSATGGSV
;
A
#
# COMPACT_ATOMS: atom_id res chain seq x y z
N MET A 1 -85.70 -41.82 8.02
CA MET A 1 -85.66 -43.13 8.70
C MET A 1 -84.36 -43.18 9.50
N ARG A 2 -84.44 -43.25 10.84
CA ARG A 2 -83.35 -43.26 11.88
C ARG A 2 -82.53 -41.95 11.96
N LEU A 3 -82.64 -41.05 12.94
CA LEU A 3 -82.69 -41.05 14.43
C LEU A 3 -81.35 -41.38 15.13
N PHE A 4 -81.05 -40.55 16.14
CA PHE A 4 -80.02 -40.56 17.21
C PHE A 4 -78.80 -39.63 17.02
N THR A 5 -78.23 -38.91 18.00
CA THR A 5 -78.62 -38.22 19.27
C THR A 5 -77.27 -37.82 19.91
N LEU A 6 -77.16 -36.55 20.36
CA LEU A 6 -76.26 -35.93 21.37
C LEU A 6 -74.80 -36.41 21.57
N ILE A 7 -73.88 -35.47 21.82
CA ILE A 7 -73.46 -35.01 23.17
C ILE A 7 -72.41 -33.88 23.00
N SER A 8 -72.67 -32.75 23.67
CA SER A 8 -71.73 -31.64 23.88
C SER A 8 -70.79 -31.97 25.05
N PHE A 9 -69.51 -31.63 24.92
CA PHE A 9 -68.60 -31.45 26.06
C PHE A 9 -67.77 -30.18 25.85
N PHE A 10 -68.02 -29.18 26.70
CA PHE A 10 -67.16 -28.03 26.91
C PHE A 10 -65.97 -28.48 27.77
N GLY A 11 -64.76 -28.38 27.22
CA GLY A 11 -63.49 -28.65 27.91
C GLY A 11 -62.69 -27.37 28.07
N ILE A 12 -62.30 -27.13 29.32
CA ILE A 12 -61.73 -25.90 29.89
C ILE A 12 -60.36 -25.55 29.27
N LEU A 13 -60.18 -24.28 28.89
CA LEU A 13 -58.87 -23.67 28.59
C LEU A 13 -58.03 -23.58 29.89
N PRO A 14 -56.79 -24.11 29.92
CA PRO A 14 -55.83 -23.71 30.92
C PRO A 14 -55.14 -22.41 30.50
N TYR A 15 -55.35 -21.35 31.28
CA TYR A 15 -54.50 -20.17 31.30
C TYR A 15 -53.09 -20.58 31.75
N ALA A 16 -52.16 -20.66 30.80
CA ALA A 16 -50.74 -20.76 31.11
C ALA A 16 -50.26 -19.38 31.58
N LEU A 17 -49.94 -19.28 32.86
CA LEU A 17 -49.26 -18.14 33.46
C LEU A 17 -47.89 -17.95 32.78
N ALA A 18 -47.73 -16.82 32.10
CA ALA A 18 -46.44 -16.36 31.62
C ALA A 18 -45.51 -16.17 32.83
N SER A 19 -44.51 -17.04 32.95
CA SER A 19 -43.37 -16.78 33.83
C SER A 19 -42.53 -15.63 33.22
N PRO A 20 -42.09 -14.64 34.02
CA PRO A 20 -41.12 -13.68 33.54
C PRO A 20 -39.81 -14.44 33.30
N VAL A 21 -39.44 -14.62 32.04
CA VAL A 21 -38.11 -15.11 31.68
C VAL A 21 -37.13 -14.00 32.06
N LEU A 22 -36.32 -14.30 33.06
CA LEU A 22 -35.20 -13.48 33.49
C LEU A 22 -34.30 -13.21 32.29
N TYR A 23 -34.04 -11.93 32.04
CA TYR A 23 -33.14 -11.42 31.04
C TYR A 23 -31.71 -11.85 31.42
N ASN A 24 -31.27 -13.01 30.92
CA ASN A 24 -29.90 -13.43 31.12
C ASN A 24 -29.03 -12.72 30.07
N SER A 25 -28.50 -11.57 30.47
CA SER A 25 -27.38 -10.89 29.84
C SER A 25 -26.14 -11.77 29.97
N THR A 26 -25.96 -12.71 29.05
CA THR A 26 -24.72 -13.48 28.93
C THR A 26 -24.29 -13.52 27.48
N GLY A 27 -23.16 -12.86 27.21
CA GLY A 27 -22.40 -13.00 25.98
C GLY A 27 -22.73 -11.94 24.94
N HIS A 28 -22.04 -10.82 25.00
CA HIS A 28 -21.50 -10.27 23.75
C HIS A 28 -20.87 -11.45 23.01
N ASP A 29 -21.40 -11.82 21.85
CA ASP A 29 -20.61 -12.51 20.82
C ASP A 29 -19.46 -11.56 20.53
N GLY A 30 -18.37 -11.73 21.28
CA GLY A 30 -17.11 -11.11 20.98
C GLY A 30 -16.80 -11.49 19.55
N LEU A 31 -16.53 -10.50 18.72
CA LEU A 31 -15.98 -10.70 17.39
C LEU A 31 -14.81 -11.67 17.54
N ASN A 32 -15.04 -12.94 17.21
CA ASN A 32 -14.00 -13.95 17.30
C ASN A 32 -12.85 -13.48 16.41
N ALA A 33 -11.68 -13.29 17.01
CA ALA A 33 -10.47 -12.94 16.27
C ALA A 33 -10.29 -13.98 15.15
N ARG A 34 -10.35 -13.54 13.89
CA ARG A 34 -10.05 -14.41 12.76
C ARG A 34 -8.56 -14.72 12.80
N ALA A 35 -8.22 -15.83 13.45
CA ALA A 35 -6.88 -16.38 13.41
C ALA A 35 -6.41 -16.52 11.94
N PRO A 36 -5.13 -16.27 11.62
CA PRO A 36 -4.61 -16.33 10.25
C PRO A 36 -4.72 -17.70 9.60
N SER A 37 -5.53 -17.81 8.55
CA SER A 37 -5.42 -18.83 7.50
C SER A 37 -4.75 -18.21 6.27
N GLY A 38 -4.07 -19.01 5.43
CA GLY A 38 -3.36 -18.58 4.21
C GLY A 38 -4.22 -18.00 3.08
N SER A 39 -5.38 -17.43 3.42
CA SER A 39 -6.40 -16.85 2.54
C SER A 39 -6.64 -15.35 2.79
N LYS A 40 -5.78 -14.69 3.59
CA LYS A 40 -5.88 -13.25 3.90
C LYS A 40 -5.13 -12.44 2.84
N SER A 41 -5.85 -11.68 2.02
CA SER A 41 -5.29 -10.89 0.92
C SER A 41 -5.22 -9.38 1.21
N VAL A 42 -5.93 -8.87 2.21
CA VAL A 42 -5.98 -7.42 2.50
C VAL A 42 -4.62 -6.95 3.02
N ILE A 43 -4.14 -5.85 2.43
CA ILE A 43 -2.91 -5.15 2.79
C ILE A 43 -3.28 -3.91 3.63
N ILE A 44 -2.53 -3.63 4.70
CA ILE A 44 -2.57 -2.33 5.38
C ILE A 44 -1.28 -1.57 5.11
N GLN A 45 -1.36 -0.37 4.55
CA GLN A 45 -0.21 0.52 4.37
C GLN A 45 -0.01 1.35 5.65
N MET A 46 1.02 1.02 6.42
CA MET A 46 1.40 1.71 7.65
C MET A 46 2.36 2.86 7.31
N PHE A 47 1.80 3.93 6.74
CA PHE A 47 2.57 5.02 6.16
C PHE A 47 3.30 5.83 7.23
N GLU A 48 4.63 5.91 7.11
CA GLU A 48 5.55 6.66 7.98
C GLU A 48 5.71 6.13 9.42
N TRP A 49 5.15 4.97 9.75
CA TRP A 49 5.30 4.36 11.07
C TRP A 49 6.73 3.88 11.33
N THR A 50 7.19 3.98 12.59
CA THR A 50 8.46 3.33 13.00
C THR A 50 8.35 1.81 13.00
N TRP A 51 9.48 1.12 12.85
CA TRP A 51 9.51 -0.35 12.85
C TRP A 51 8.96 -0.95 14.14
N ASP A 52 9.29 -0.37 15.29
CA ASP A 52 8.83 -0.86 16.59
C ASP A 52 7.31 -0.67 16.76
N SER A 53 6.76 0.46 16.28
CA SER A 53 5.31 0.67 16.26
C SER A 53 4.59 -0.32 15.34
N VAL A 54 5.11 -0.58 14.13
CA VAL A 54 4.55 -1.60 13.23
C VAL A 54 4.60 -2.99 13.87
N ALA A 55 5.70 -3.36 14.52
CA ALA A 55 5.85 -4.64 15.21
C ALA A 55 4.78 -4.83 16.31
N ALA A 56 4.58 -3.80 17.14
CA ALA A 56 3.55 -3.81 18.18
C ALA A 56 2.15 -3.94 17.56
N GLU A 57 1.88 -3.18 16.50
CA GLU A 57 0.59 -3.13 15.83
C GLU A 57 0.24 -4.44 15.11
N CYS A 58 1.24 -5.13 14.54
CA CYS A 58 1.12 -6.48 14.02
C CYS A 58 0.52 -7.45 15.03
N THR A 59 1.01 -7.39 16.28
CA THR A 59 0.55 -8.26 17.37
C THR A 59 -0.81 -7.81 17.92
N ASN A 60 -0.96 -6.52 18.16
CA ASN A 60 -2.10 -5.98 18.91
C ASN A 60 -3.37 -5.85 18.07
N PHE A 61 -3.24 -5.64 16.75
CA PHE A 61 -4.38 -5.32 15.90
C PHE A 61 -4.32 -5.96 14.51
N ILE A 62 -3.26 -5.72 13.71
CA ILE A 62 -3.26 -6.10 12.28
C ILE A 62 -3.47 -7.61 12.10
N GLY A 63 -2.74 -8.44 12.85
CA GLY A 63 -2.91 -9.89 12.85
C GLY A 63 -4.31 -10.32 13.31
N PRO A 64 -4.75 -9.94 14.54
CA PRO A 64 -6.09 -10.22 15.06
C PRO A 64 -7.25 -9.73 14.18
N ALA A 65 -7.11 -8.57 13.54
CA ALA A 65 -8.12 -7.94 12.68
C ALA A 65 -8.29 -8.65 11.33
N GLY A 66 -7.32 -9.47 10.92
CA GLY A 66 -7.47 -10.30 9.75
C GLY A 66 -6.69 -9.86 8.52
N TYR A 67 -5.83 -8.85 8.61
CA TYR A 67 -4.95 -8.45 7.51
C TYR A 67 -3.94 -9.56 7.18
N GLY A 68 -3.63 -9.69 5.88
CA GLY A 68 -2.64 -10.66 5.41
C GLY A 68 -1.24 -10.06 5.32
N PHE A 69 -1.17 -8.76 5.04
CA PHE A 69 0.08 -8.05 4.80
C PHE A 69 0.08 -6.68 5.47
N VAL A 70 1.26 -6.25 5.93
CA VAL A 70 1.55 -4.85 6.22
C VAL A 70 2.52 -4.33 5.16
N GLN A 71 2.20 -3.19 4.53
CA GLN A 71 3.12 -2.43 3.70
C GLN A 71 3.76 -1.34 4.55
N VAL A 72 5.09 -1.28 4.54
CA VAL A 72 5.88 -0.29 5.29
C VAL A 72 6.59 0.69 4.36
N SER A 73 6.87 1.89 4.86
CA SER A 73 7.66 2.93 4.17
C SER A 73 9.08 2.44 3.80
N PRO A 74 9.78 3.14 2.89
CA PRO A 74 11.12 2.75 2.45
C PRO A 74 12.12 2.59 3.61
N PRO A 75 12.84 1.45 3.72
CA PRO A 75 13.74 1.18 4.84
C PRO A 75 15.19 1.59 4.61
N GLN A 76 15.56 1.89 3.37
CA GLN A 76 16.90 2.31 3.02
C GLN A 76 17.20 3.73 3.52
N GLU A 77 18.49 4.05 3.59
CA GLU A 77 18.97 5.39 3.86
C GLU A 77 18.50 6.34 2.78
N HIS A 78 17.96 7.47 3.22
CA HIS A 78 17.42 8.51 2.36
C HIS A 78 17.90 9.88 2.86
N ILE A 79 17.56 10.95 2.17
CA ILE A 79 17.95 12.30 2.59
C ILE A 79 17.37 12.68 3.95
N THR A 80 18.01 13.62 4.64
CA THR A 80 17.47 14.18 5.89
C THR A 80 16.36 15.20 5.61
N GLY A 81 15.33 15.20 6.44
CA GLY A 81 14.29 16.23 6.45
C GLY A 81 13.05 15.74 7.19
N SER A 82 12.19 16.66 7.59
CA SER A 82 10.96 16.31 8.32
C SER A 82 9.80 15.94 7.41
N GLN A 83 9.87 16.24 6.13
CA GLN A 83 8.82 15.99 5.15
C GLN A 83 8.69 14.50 4.83
N TRP A 84 7.50 14.04 4.50
CA TRP A 84 7.27 12.61 4.25
C TRP A 84 8.01 12.09 3.01
N TRP A 85 8.03 12.91 1.94
CA TRP A 85 8.64 12.55 0.67
C TRP A 85 10.17 12.38 0.76
N THR A 86 10.80 12.78 1.87
CA THR A 86 12.24 12.54 2.06
C THR A 86 12.57 11.06 2.19
N ASP A 87 11.62 10.19 2.57
CA ASP A 87 11.80 8.72 2.56
C ASP A 87 11.99 8.17 1.13
N TYR A 88 11.50 8.91 0.13
CA TYR A 88 11.50 8.55 -1.29
C TYR A 88 12.70 9.10 -2.04
N GLN A 89 13.73 9.59 -1.35
CA GLN A 89 14.96 10.09 -1.97
C GLN A 89 16.16 9.30 -1.45
N PRO A 90 16.45 8.11 -2.04
CA PRO A 90 17.51 7.23 -1.56
C PRO A 90 18.89 7.89 -1.62
N VAL A 91 19.72 7.57 -0.64
CA VAL A 91 21.14 7.96 -0.59
C VAL A 91 22.04 6.73 -0.60
N SER A 92 21.64 5.65 0.07
CA SER A 92 22.30 4.35 -0.04
C SER A 92 21.31 3.23 0.25
N TYR A 93 21.73 1.98 0.03
CA TYR A 93 20.96 0.80 0.40
C TYR A 93 21.20 0.33 1.84
N THR A 94 21.85 1.15 2.68
CA THR A 94 21.96 0.89 4.12
C THR A 94 20.57 0.94 4.75
N LEU A 95 20.17 -0.09 5.50
CA LEU A 95 18.86 -0.11 6.15
C LEU A 95 18.83 0.70 7.45
N THR A 96 19.00 2.00 7.35
CA THR A 96 18.88 2.97 8.44
C THR A 96 18.14 4.20 7.92
N SER A 97 16.86 4.29 8.26
CA SER A 97 15.96 5.37 7.83
C SER A 97 15.45 6.17 9.03
N LYS A 98 14.61 7.18 8.78
CA LYS A 98 13.86 7.89 9.84
C LYS A 98 13.00 6.95 10.71
N ARG A 99 12.67 5.76 10.21
CA ARG A 99 11.78 4.79 10.87
C ARG A 99 12.50 3.82 11.80
N GLY A 100 13.83 3.80 11.77
CA GLY A 100 14.68 2.95 12.59
C GLY A 100 15.79 2.27 11.79
N ASN A 101 16.57 1.45 12.48
CA ASN A 101 17.71 0.73 11.90
C ASN A 101 17.38 -0.71 11.48
N ARG A 102 18.35 -1.36 10.83
CA ARG A 102 18.26 -2.75 10.33
C ARG A 102 17.83 -3.76 11.39
N SER A 103 18.27 -3.60 12.64
CA SER A 103 17.93 -4.51 13.72
C SER A 103 16.45 -4.38 14.10
N GLN A 104 15.95 -3.14 14.21
CA GLN A 104 14.53 -2.86 14.46
C GLN A 104 13.67 -3.33 13.28
N PHE A 105 14.13 -3.12 12.04
CA PHE A 105 13.44 -3.59 10.84
C PHE A 105 13.31 -5.13 10.82
N ARG A 106 14.40 -5.86 11.10
CA ARG A 106 14.36 -7.34 11.23
C ARG A 106 13.44 -7.79 12.37
N ASN A 107 13.46 -7.09 13.51
CA ASN A 107 12.58 -7.39 14.63
C ASN A 107 11.09 -7.20 14.26
N MET A 108 10.77 -6.14 13.52
CA MET A 108 9.43 -5.90 12.99
C MET A 108 8.96 -7.04 12.09
N ILE A 109 9.78 -7.46 11.13
CA ILE A 109 9.45 -8.60 10.25
C ILE A 109 9.17 -9.86 11.08
N THR A 110 10.07 -10.20 12.00
CA THR A 110 9.94 -11.39 12.86
C THR A 110 8.66 -11.35 13.70
N THR A 111 8.33 -10.18 14.25
CA THR A 111 7.14 -9.99 15.09
C THR A 111 5.86 -10.06 14.25
N CYS A 112 5.83 -9.44 13.08
CA CYS A 112 4.69 -9.52 12.16
C CYS A 112 4.45 -10.95 11.68
N HIS A 113 5.51 -11.68 11.32
CA HIS A 113 5.40 -13.10 10.96
C HIS A 113 4.84 -13.95 12.09
N ALA A 114 5.27 -13.72 13.34
CA ALA A 114 4.73 -14.41 14.52
C ALA A 114 3.24 -14.11 14.75
N ALA A 115 2.76 -12.94 14.35
CA ALA A 115 1.35 -12.57 14.34
C ALA A 115 0.58 -13.06 13.09
N GLY A 116 1.25 -13.77 12.17
CA GLY A 116 0.70 -14.27 10.92
C GLY A 116 0.45 -13.20 9.86
N VAL A 117 1.19 -12.08 9.93
CA VAL A 117 1.15 -10.95 8.98
C VAL A 117 2.44 -10.93 8.18
N ARG A 118 2.33 -10.94 6.85
CA ARG A 118 3.46 -10.81 5.92
C ARG A 118 3.88 -9.36 5.73
N VAL A 119 5.11 -9.10 5.30
CA VAL A 119 5.65 -7.74 5.17
C VAL A 119 5.93 -7.40 3.70
N ILE A 120 5.32 -6.32 3.22
CA ILE A 120 5.58 -5.68 1.94
C ILE A 120 6.43 -4.42 2.18
N VAL A 121 7.48 -4.22 1.40
CA VAL A 121 8.35 -3.05 1.51
C VAL A 121 8.14 -2.11 0.33
N ASP A 122 7.95 -0.82 0.60
CA ASP A 122 8.04 0.22 -0.42
C ASP A 122 9.48 0.33 -0.92
N THR A 123 9.69 0.05 -2.21
CA THR A 123 11.00 -0.24 -2.80
C THR A 123 11.24 0.68 -3.98
N ILE A 124 12.24 1.55 -3.85
CA ILE A 124 12.60 2.53 -4.87
C ILE A 124 13.74 1.98 -5.73
N PHE A 125 13.43 1.70 -7.00
CA PHE A 125 14.38 1.25 -8.01
C PHE A 125 14.63 2.27 -9.12
N ASN A 126 13.84 3.35 -9.18
CA ASN A 126 13.88 4.31 -10.28
C ASN A 126 15.04 5.31 -10.16
N HIS A 127 15.15 5.96 -9.00
CA HIS A 127 15.98 7.15 -8.83
C HIS A 127 16.74 7.13 -7.51
N MET A 128 17.60 8.14 -7.35
CA MET A 128 18.24 8.51 -6.09
C MET A 128 17.77 9.91 -5.65
N ALA A 129 18.51 10.61 -4.81
CA ALA A 129 18.12 11.91 -4.27
C ALA A 129 18.12 13.03 -5.31
N GLY A 130 17.16 13.96 -5.18
CA GLY A 130 16.99 15.09 -6.10
C GLY A 130 17.56 16.41 -5.63
N THR A 131 18.37 16.40 -4.58
CA THR A 131 19.10 17.58 -4.10
C THR A 131 20.56 17.55 -4.60
N ASP A 132 21.15 18.71 -4.88
CA ASP A 132 22.53 18.83 -5.41
C ASP A 132 23.59 18.04 -4.63
N SER A 133 23.51 18.08 -3.30
CA SER A 133 24.39 17.32 -2.41
C SER A 133 23.84 17.30 -0.99
N GLY A 134 24.31 16.33 -0.20
CA GLY A 134 23.93 16.24 1.20
C GLY A 134 24.54 15.04 1.91
N THR A 135 24.00 14.77 3.09
CA THR A 135 24.32 13.59 3.90
C THR A 135 23.01 12.90 4.24
N GLY A 136 22.93 11.59 4.00
CA GLY A 136 21.77 10.78 4.31
C GLY A 136 21.58 10.52 5.80
N THR A 137 20.44 9.95 6.16
CA THR A 137 20.08 9.64 7.55
C THR A 137 21.03 8.66 8.25
N ALA A 138 21.83 7.90 7.50
CA ALA A 138 22.83 6.97 8.02
C ALA A 138 24.27 7.50 7.92
N GLY A 139 24.45 8.75 7.46
CA GLY A 139 25.73 9.43 7.40
C GLY A 139 26.45 9.35 6.04
N SER A 140 25.86 8.72 5.03
CA SER A 140 26.46 8.66 3.68
C SER A 140 26.37 10.02 3.00
N SER A 141 27.51 10.56 2.56
CA SER A 141 27.53 11.76 1.71
C SER A 141 27.12 11.43 0.29
N PHE A 142 26.49 12.36 -0.42
CA PHE A 142 26.20 12.23 -1.85
C PHE A 142 26.26 13.59 -2.55
N THR A 143 26.45 13.56 -3.86
CA THR A 143 26.02 14.63 -4.77
C THR A 143 24.98 14.06 -5.72
N HIS A 144 24.31 14.92 -6.47
CA HIS A 144 23.22 14.56 -7.37
C HIS A 144 23.46 13.26 -8.17
N TYR A 145 24.60 13.14 -8.88
CA TYR A 145 24.96 11.92 -9.62
C TYR A 145 26.11 11.08 -9.02
N VAL A 146 26.48 11.31 -7.75
CA VAL A 146 27.60 10.59 -7.12
C VAL A 146 27.20 10.12 -5.73
N TYR A 147 27.10 8.81 -5.58
CA TYR A 147 26.78 8.12 -4.33
C TYR A 147 27.94 7.18 -4.00
N PRO A 148 28.97 7.65 -3.26
CA PRO A 148 30.22 6.94 -3.02
C PRO A 148 30.00 5.48 -2.59
N GLY A 149 30.65 4.54 -3.30
CA GLY A 149 30.52 3.11 -3.04
C GLY A 149 29.25 2.44 -3.58
N THR A 150 28.34 3.20 -4.23
CA THR A 150 27.11 2.67 -4.83
C THR A 150 26.98 3.08 -6.30
N TYR A 151 26.89 4.37 -6.61
CA TYR A 151 26.70 4.87 -7.99
C TYR A 151 27.61 6.05 -8.31
N GLN A 152 27.92 6.21 -9.59
CA GLN A 152 28.67 7.31 -10.18
C GLN A 152 27.90 7.86 -11.38
N TYR A 153 28.41 8.96 -11.97
CA TYR A 153 27.74 9.68 -13.04
C TYR A 153 27.25 8.81 -14.21
N GLN A 154 28.01 7.78 -14.59
CA GLN A 154 27.64 6.87 -15.69
C GLN A 154 26.49 5.89 -15.36
N ASP A 155 26.09 5.78 -14.10
CA ASP A 155 25.03 4.88 -13.65
C ASP A 155 23.65 5.56 -13.66
N PHE A 156 23.60 6.82 -14.08
CA PHE A 156 22.40 7.64 -14.23
C PHE A 156 22.16 7.97 -15.70
N HIS A 157 20.89 8.14 -16.05
CA HIS A 157 20.53 8.72 -17.33
C HIS A 157 20.87 10.21 -17.37
N HIS A 158 21.16 10.69 -18.59
CA HIS A 158 21.35 12.10 -18.94
C HIS A 158 20.57 12.33 -20.23
N CYS A 159 19.24 12.41 -20.13
CA CYS A 159 18.36 12.18 -21.28
C CYS A 159 18.51 13.21 -22.40
N GLY A 160 18.87 14.45 -22.08
CA GLY A 160 19.07 15.53 -23.03
C GLY A 160 17.80 15.95 -23.79
N LEU A 161 16.61 15.62 -23.27
CA LEU A 161 15.32 15.88 -23.92
C LEU A 161 14.65 17.17 -23.43
N SER A 162 15.05 17.66 -22.26
CA SER A 162 14.49 18.83 -21.59
C SER A 162 15.59 19.58 -20.84
N ASN A 163 15.28 20.75 -20.29
CA ASN A 163 16.23 21.49 -19.47
C ASN A 163 16.36 20.83 -18.09
N GLY A 164 17.59 20.56 -17.65
CA GLY A 164 17.84 19.85 -16.39
C GLY A 164 17.50 18.37 -16.43
N ASP A 165 17.27 17.80 -17.63
CA ASP A 165 16.84 16.42 -17.81
C ASP A 165 15.55 16.06 -17.05
N ASP A 166 14.69 17.02 -16.73
CA ASP A 166 13.39 16.80 -16.07
C ASP A 166 12.30 16.29 -17.02
N ILE A 167 11.43 15.39 -16.54
CA ILE A 167 10.23 14.99 -17.29
C ILE A 167 9.26 16.19 -17.40
N VAL A 168 8.99 16.64 -18.62
CA VAL A 168 8.00 17.71 -18.90
C VAL A 168 6.90 17.28 -19.87
N ASN A 169 7.08 16.18 -20.60
CA ASN A 169 6.14 15.67 -21.58
C ASN A 169 5.85 14.17 -21.39
N TYR A 170 4.74 13.89 -20.70
CA TYR A 170 4.24 12.54 -20.45
C TYR A 170 3.73 11.80 -21.71
N SER A 171 3.64 12.47 -22.87
CA SER A 171 3.34 11.80 -24.15
C SER A 171 4.58 11.18 -24.81
N ASN A 172 5.78 11.44 -24.27
CA ASN A 172 7.03 10.90 -24.78
C ASN A 172 7.55 9.79 -23.85
N ARG A 173 7.48 8.52 -24.31
CA ARG A 173 7.92 7.36 -23.53
C ARG A 173 9.40 7.46 -23.12
N LEU A 174 10.26 7.86 -24.06
CA LEU A 174 11.69 7.95 -23.80
C LEU A 174 11.95 8.95 -22.68
N GLU A 175 11.28 10.10 -22.73
CA GLU A 175 11.38 11.12 -21.69
C GLU A 175 10.89 10.60 -20.33
N VAL A 176 9.70 10.00 -20.27
CA VAL A 176 9.14 9.49 -19.01
C VAL A 176 10.02 8.41 -18.35
N GLN A 177 10.80 7.67 -19.13
CA GLN A 177 11.59 6.52 -18.67
C GLN A 177 13.11 6.73 -18.62
N THR A 178 13.60 7.92 -19.00
CA THR A 178 15.03 8.23 -18.97
C THR A 178 15.36 9.63 -18.47
N CYS A 179 14.37 10.51 -18.30
CA CYS A 179 14.53 11.82 -17.69
C CYS A 179 14.14 11.75 -16.20
N GLU A 180 14.62 12.72 -15.43
CA GLU A 180 14.40 12.85 -13.99
C GLU A 180 12.94 13.16 -13.66
N LEU A 181 12.38 12.36 -12.78
CA LEU A 181 11.09 12.64 -12.18
C LEU A 181 11.29 13.72 -11.11
N VAL A 182 10.91 14.97 -11.39
CA VAL A 182 11.01 16.11 -10.45
C VAL A 182 12.42 16.29 -9.85
N ASN A 183 13.42 16.30 -10.73
CA ASN A 183 14.84 16.46 -10.42
C ASN A 183 15.38 15.31 -9.56
N LEU A 184 14.77 14.12 -9.56
CA LEU A 184 15.31 12.94 -8.89
C LEU A 184 16.27 12.22 -9.85
N SER A 185 17.54 12.08 -9.46
CA SER A 185 18.58 11.51 -10.32
C SER A 185 18.22 10.10 -10.79
N ASP A 186 17.95 9.98 -12.08
CA ASP A 186 17.30 8.82 -12.69
C ASP A 186 18.31 7.72 -13.02
N LEU A 187 18.12 6.51 -12.48
CA LEU A 187 19.07 5.41 -12.65
C LEU A 187 18.95 4.80 -14.06
N ALA A 188 20.10 4.52 -14.69
CA ALA A 188 20.17 3.83 -15.97
C ALA A 188 19.86 2.32 -15.80
N THR A 189 18.57 1.99 -15.63
CA THR A 189 18.10 0.63 -15.26
C THR A 189 18.31 -0.43 -16.35
N GLU A 190 18.68 -0.04 -17.57
CA GLU A 190 19.15 -0.93 -18.64
C GLU A 190 20.60 -1.40 -18.42
N ALA A 191 21.39 -0.66 -17.64
CA ALA A 191 22.79 -0.97 -17.36
C ALA A 191 22.94 -2.17 -16.42
N GLU A 192 23.86 -3.07 -16.76
CA GLU A 192 24.08 -4.32 -16.00
C GLU A 192 24.49 -4.08 -14.55
N TYR A 193 25.31 -3.06 -14.30
CA TYR A 193 25.75 -2.69 -12.96
C TYR A 193 24.57 -2.23 -12.10
N VAL A 194 23.73 -1.33 -12.62
CA VAL A 194 22.53 -0.82 -11.95
C VAL A 194 21.56 -1.95 -11.64
N ARG A 195 21.23 -2.79 -12.62
CA ARG A 195 20.35 -3.96 -12.41
C ARG A 195 20.86 -4.89 -11.31
N SER A 196 22.16 -5.19 -11.34
CA SER A 196 22.78 -6.05 -10.34
C SER A 196 22.75 -5.43 -8.94
N ARG A 197 22.94 -4.12 -8.83
CA ARG A 197 22.91 -3.39 -7.56
C ARG A 197 21.50 -3.32 -6.98
N LEU A 198 20.50 -3.02 -7.80
CA LEU A 198 19.08 -3.02 -7.41
C LEU A 198 18.60 -4.41 -6.98
N ALA A 199 18.96 -5.45 -7.75
CA ALA A 199 18.66 -6.84 -7.37
C ALA A 199 19.37 -7.26 -6.07
N ALA A 200 20.59 -6.80 -5.82
CA ALA A 200 21.29 -7.05 -4.56
C ALA A 200 20.58 -6.37 -3.38
N TYR A 201 20.08 -5.15 -3.53
CA TYR A 201 19.25 -4.49 -2.52
C TYR A 201 17.94 -5.26 -2.27
N GLY A 202 17.21 -5.63 -3.32
CA GLY A 202 16.01 -6.46 -3.19
C GLY A 202 16.30 -7.79 -2.48
N ASN A 203 17.40 -8.45 -2.82
CA ASN A 203 17.83 -9.69 -2.16
C ASN A 203 18.24 -9.50 -0.69
N ASP A 204 18.79 -8.34 -0.33
CA ASP A 204 19.08 -8.01 1.06
C ASP A 204 17.79 -7.91 1.88
N LEU A 205 16.76 -7.25 1.36
CA LEU A 205 15.41 -7.21 1.96
C LEU A 205 14.82 -8.62 2.12
N LEU A 206 14.86 -9.44 1.06
CA LEU A 206 14.36 -10.81 1.10
C LEU A 206 15.11 -11.68 2.13
N SER A 207 16.42 -11.47 2.29
CA SER A 207 17.23 -12.17 3.30
C SER A 207 16.81 -11.90 4.75
N LEU A 208 16.08 -10.80 4.99
CA LEU A 208 15.52 -10.44 6.29
C LEU A 208 14.12 -11.02 6.52
N GLY A 209 13.50 -11.62 5.50
CA GLY A 209 12.16 -12.19 5.56
C GLY A 209 11.06 -11.31 4.96
N VAL A 210 11.41 -10.30 4.16
CA VAL A 210 10.40 -9.53 3.40
C VAL A 210 9.65 -10.46 2.43
N ASP A 211 8.32 -10.34 2.39
CA ASP A 211 7.44 -11.21 1.59
C ASP A 211 6.98 -10.56 0.29
N GLY A 212 7.07 -9.24 0.19
CA GLY A 212 6.59 -8.48 -0.96
C GLY A 212 7.32 -7.16 -1.17
N LEU A 213 7.28 -6.64 -2.39
CA LEU A 213 7.82 -5.34 -2.76
C LEU A 213 6.72 -4.52 -3.45
N ARG A 214 6.46 -3.31 -2.96
CA ARG A 214 5.74 -2.27 -3.69
C ARG A 214 6.78 -1.48 -4.47
N LEU A 215 6.73 -1.54 -5.80
CA LEU A 215 7.72 -0.94 -6.67
C LEU A 215 7.30 0.50 -6.97
N ASP A 216 7.98 1.44 -6.32
CA ASP A 216 7.79 2.88 -6.47
C ASP A 216 8.10 3.35 -7.89
N ALA A 217 7.33 4.32 -8.38
CA ALA A 217 7.55 4.98 -9.67
C ALA A 217 7.78 4.01 -10.84
N ALA A 218 7.19 2.81 -10.82
CA ALA A 218 7.48 1.76 -11.80
C ALA A 218 7.20 2.17 -13.26
N LYS A 219 6.26 3.11 -13.49
CA LYS A 219 6.02 3.73 -14.80
C LYS A 219 7.28 4.36 -15.42
N HIS A 220 8.15 4.92 -14.59
CA HIS A 220 9.38 5.61 -14.97
C HIS A 220 10.55 4.65 -15.23
N ILE A 221 10.34 3.34 -15.05
CA ILE A 221 11.29 2.29 -15.42
C ILE A 221 10.73 1.53 -16.61
N ALA A 222 11.54 1.24 -17.64
CA ALA A 222 11.08 0.39 -18.73
C ALA A 222 10.70 -1.01 -18.20
N ALA A 223 9.53 -1.53 -18.61
CA ALA A 223 9.00 -2.79 -18.07
C ALA A 223 9.95 -3.98 -18.24
N ASN A 224 10.73 -4.03 -19.33
CA ASN A 224 11.73 -5.08 -19.54
C ASN A 224 12.90 -5.00 -18.54
N ASP A 225 13.30 -3.79 -18.14
CA ASP A 225 14.40 -3.57 -17.20
C ASP A 225 13.95 -3.92 -15.79
N LEU A 226 12.74 -3.50 -15.42
CA LEU A 226 12.13 -3.88 -14.15
C LEU A 226 11.93 -5.40 -14.05
N ALA A 227 11.45 -6.05 -15.12
CA ALA A 227 11.34 -7.51 -15.19
C ALA A 227 12.70 -8.19 -15.06
N ASN A 228 13.76 -7.62 -15.65
CA ASN A 228 15.12 -8.12 -15.52
C ASN A 228 15.60 -8.06 -14.06
N ILE A 229 15.43 -6.92 -13.39
CA ILE A 229 15.79 -6.75 -11.97
C ILE A 229 15.04 -7.75 -11.11
N VAL A 230 13.72 -7.85 -11.26
CA VAL A 230 12.87 -8.77 -10.48
C VAL A 230 13.24 -10.24 -10.73
N SER A 231 13.63 -10.61 -11.96
CA SER A 231 14.06 -11.98 -12.28
C SER A 231 15.34 -12.43 -11.56
N ARG A 232 16.13 -11.48 -11.03
CA ARG A 232 17.38 -11.73 -10.29
C ARG A 232 17.17 -11.87 -8.78
N LEU A 233 15.92 -11.76 -8.31
CA LEU A 233 15.60 -11.98 -6.91
C LEU A 233 15.74 -13.48 -6.57
N SER A 234 16.24 -13.74 -5.36
CA SER A 234 16.56 -15.06 -4.81
C SER A 234 15.31 -15.87 -4.44
N SER A 235 14.16 -15.21 -4.35
CA SER A 235 12.86 -15.82 -4.17
C SER A 235 11.80 -15.04 -4.97
N ARG A 236 10.55 -15.50 -4.94
CA ARG A 236 9.42 -14.87 -5.64
C ARG A 236 8.54 -14.13 -4.63
N PRO A 237 8.85 -12.86 -4.29
CA PRO A 237 7.97 -12.06 -3.46
C PRO A 237 6.65 -11.72 -4.16
N TYR A 238 5.65 -11.29 -3.39
CA TYR A 238 4.51 -10.57 -3.95
C TYR A 238 5.01 -9.23 -4.51
N ILE A 239 4.60 -8.88 -5.73
CA ILE A 239 4.98 -7.61 -6.37
C ILE A 239 3.71 -6.81 -6.63
N THR A 240 3.71 -5.53 -6.26
CA THR A 240 2.73 -4.55 -6.71
C THR A 240 3.46 -3.34 -7.27
N SER A 241 3.15 -2.91 -8.49
CA SER A 241 3.87 -1.84 -9.17
C SER A 241 3.05 -0.56 -9.26
N GLU A 242 3.65 0.58 -8.93
CA GLU A 242 3.03 1.89 -9.15
C GLU A 242 3.14 2.31 -10.61
N VAL A 243 2.04 2.16 -11.35
CA VAL A 243 1.96 2.61 -12.75
C VAL A 243 0.72 3.47 -12.91
N ILE A 244 0.86 4.77 -12.65
CA ILE A 244 -0.25 5.72 -12.76
C ILE A 244 -0.66 5.87 -14.22
N TRP A 245 -1.87 5.41 -14.54
CA TRP A 245 -2.44 5.57 -15.89
C TRP A 245 -2.71 7.05 -16.20
N GLY A 246 -2.31 7.48 -17.40
CA GLY A 246 -2.70 8.75 -17.98
C GLY A 246 -3.38 8.57 -19.33
N GLY A 247 -4.40 9.37 -19.60
CA GLY A 247 -5.14 9.32 -20.86
C GLY A 247 -4.28 9.73 -22.05
N GLY A 248 -4.10 8.82 -23.01
CA GLY A 248 -3.29 9.07 -24.21
C GLY A 248 -1.78 8.96 -24.00
N GLU A 249 -1.33 8.67 -22.78
CA GLU A 249 0.09 8.47 -22.50
C GLU A 249 0.58 7.12 -23.03
N PRO A 250 1.85 7.01 -23.46
CA PRO A 250 2.34 5.83 -24.17
C PRO A 250 2.60 4.64 -23.25
N ILE A 251 2.76 4.86 -21.94
CA ILE A 251 3.08 3.82 -20.95
C ILE A 251 1.80 3.41 -20.23
N GLN A 252 1.46 2.12 -20.31
CA GLN A 252 0.20 1.58 -19.82
C GLN A 252 0.42 0.59 -18.67
N PRO A 253 -0.44 0.56 -17.64
CA PRO A 253 -0.37 -0.40 -16.53
C PRO A 253 -0.25 -1.86 -16.97
N SER A 254 -0.91 -2.24 -18.08
CA SER A 254 -0.89 -3.59 -18.63
C SER A 254 0.49 -4.09 -19.05
N GLU A 255 1.47 -3.20 -19.26
CA GLU A 255 2.85 -3.58 -19.60
C GLU A 255 3.57 -4.27 -18.42
N TYR A 256 3.10 -4.05 -17.18
CA TYR A 256 3.78 -4.48 -15.95
C TYR A 256 3.13 -5.71 -15.31
N THR A 257 1.98 -6.16 -15.80
CA THR A 257 1.23 -7.29 -15.21
C THR A 257 1.94 -8.64 -15.35
N GLY A 258 2.95 -8.73 -16.23
CA GLY A 258 3.84 -9.89 -16.32
C GLY A 258 4.86 -9.99 -15.17
N ILE A 259 5.07 -8.90 -14.42
CA ILE A 259 6.02 -8.81 -13.30
C ILE A 259 5.30 -9.10 -11.97
N GLY A 260 4.07 -8.59 -11.81
CA GLY A 260 3.25 -8.75 -10.63
C GLY A 260 1.94 -7.97 -10.74
N ASP A 261 1.31 -7.71 -9.61
CA ASP A 261 0.11 -6.87 -9.55
C ASP A 261 0.49 -5.41 -9.89
N VAL A 262 -0.49 -4.64 -10.33
CA VAL A 262 -0.33 -3.22 -10.67
C VAL A 262 -1.36 -2.40 -9.92
N GLN A 263 -0.92 -1.27 -9.36
CA GLN A 263 -1.79 -0.33 -8.67
C GLN A 263 -2.77 0.32 -9.64
N GLU A 264 -4.07 0.02 -9.49
CA GLU A 264 -5.11 0.49 -10.41
C GLU A 264 -5.69 1.83 -9.94
N PHE A 265 -4.97 2.92 -10.21
CA PHE A 265 -5.37 4.28 -9.79
C PHE A 265 -6.74 4.73 -10.34
N ARG A 266 -7.18 4.17 -11.49
CA ARG A 266 -8.52 4.48 -12.03
C ARG A 266 -9.64 3.95 -11.13
N TYR A 267 -9.37 2.92 -10.33
CA TYR A 267 -10.28 2.43 -9.29
C TYR A 267 -10.53 3.51 -8.23
N THR A 268 -9.46 4.14 -7.74
CA THR A 268 -9.53 5.25 -6.77
C THR A 268 -10.40 6.40 -7.27
N THR A 269 -10.15 6.86 -8.51
CA THR A 269 -10.97 7.93 -9.13
C THR A 269 -12.43 7.51 -9.29
N ALA A 270 -12.68 6.27 -9.73
CA ALA A 270 -14.05 5.78 -9.91
C ALA A 270 -14.84 5.70 -8.60
N LEU A 271 -14.21 5.27 -7.50
CA LEU A 271 -14.83 5.30 -6.17
C LEU A 271 -15.15 6.74 -5.76
N LYS A 272 -14.19 7.65 -5.90
CA LYS A 272 -14.39 9.06 -5.57
C LYS A 272 -15.58 9.65 -6.33
N ASP A 273 -15.66 9.45 -7.64
CA ASP A 273 -16.74 9.97 -8.48
C ASP A 273 -18.10 9.39 -8.10
N ALA A 274 -18.17 8.06 -7.91
CA ALA A 274 -19.41 7.37 -7.58
C ALA A 274 -19.99 7.80 -6.22
N PHE A 275 -19.14 7.89 -5.20
CA PHE A 275 -19.55 8.26 -3.85
C PHE A 275 -19.69 9.78 -3.64
N SER A 276 -19.17 10.62 -4.53
CA SER A 276 -19.31 12.09 -4.48
C SER A 276 -20.49 12.63 -5.31
N GLY A 277 -21.39 11.77 -5.76
CA GLY A 277 -22.63 12.17 -6.45
C GLY A 277 -22.81 11.57 -7.84
N GLY A 278 -21.80 10.88 -8.39
CA GLY A 278 -21.92 10.15 -9.66
C GLY A 278 -22.83 8.93 -9.60
N GLY A 279 -23.05 8.37 -8.40
CA GLY A 279 -23.92 7.21 -8.16
C GLY A 279 -23.15 5.89 -8.16
N ILE A 280 -23.36 5.10 -7.10
CA ILE A 280 -22.68 3.79 -6.91
C ILE A 280 -23.05 2.74 -7.98
N SER A 281 -24.14 2.95 -8.73
CA SER A 281 -24.49 2.10 -9.88
C SER A 281 -23.41 2.07 -10.95
N ASN A 282 -22.57 3.11 -11.04
CA ASN A 282 -21.46 3.14 -11.99
C ASN A 282 -20.41 2.06 -11.67
N LEU A 283 -20.34 1.56 -10.43
CA LEU A 283 -19.33 0.60 -9.97
C LEU A 283 -19.67 -0.86 -10.25
N GLN A 284 -20.75 -1.16 -10.97
CA GLN A 284 -21.23 -2.54 -11.15
C GLN A 284 -20.27 -3.46 -11.94
N ASN A 285 -19.46 -2.91 -12.86
CA ASN A 285 -18.66 -3.71 -13.79
C ASN A 285 -17.25 -3.12 -13.99
N PHE A 286 -16.30 -3.44 -13.11
CA PHE A 286 -14.91 -2.98 -13.28
C PHE A 286 -14.16 -3.73 -14.38
N GLU A 287 -14.36 -5.04 -14.52
CA GLU A 287 -13.65 -5.88 -15.52
C GLU A 287 -13.84 -5.41 -16.97
N ASN A 288 -14.94 -4.71 -17.26
CA ASN A 288 -15.26 -4.25 -18.62
C ASN A 288 -14.69 -2.86 -18.95
N ARG A 289 -13.86 -2.28 -18.08
CA ARG A 289 -13.39 -0.89 -18.21
C ARG A 289 -12.05 -0.74 -18.96
N GLY A 290 -11.47 -1.84 -19.45
CA GLY A 290 -10.13 -1.83 -20.04
C GLY A 290 -9.02 -1.56 -19.02
N TRP A 291 -9.29 -1.89 -17.76
CA TRP A 291 -8.34 -1.83 -16.66
C TRP A 291 -7.46 -3.09 -16.64
N VAL A 292 -6.43 -3.13 -15.79
CA VAL A 292 -5.76 -4.42 -15.54
C VAL A 292 -6.79 -5.41 -14.96
N SER A 293 -6.64 -6.71 -15.22
CA SER A 293 -7.59 -7.69 -14.68
C SER A 293 -7.67 -7.59 -13.16
N GLY A 294 -8.86 -7.79 -12.58
CA GLY A 294 -9.04 -7.79 -11.13
C GLY A 294 -8.15 -8.80 -10.39
N SER A 295 -7.68 -9.87 -11.03
CA SER A 295 -6.73 -10.82 -10.43
C SER A 295 -5.26 -10.34 -10.43
N GLN A 296 -4.97 -9.21 -11.06
CA GLN A 296 -3.64 -8.58 -11.15
C GLN A 296 -3.69 -7.10 -10.73
N ALA A 297 -4.78 -6.67 -10.10
CA ALA A 297 -5.00 -5.31 -9.68
C ALA A 297 -4.75 -5.18 -8.17
N ASN A 298 -3.88 -4.26 -7.77
CA ASN A 298 -3.86 -3.77 -6.41
C ASN A 298 -4.72 -2.50 -6.32
N VAL A 299 -5.73 -2.50 -5.46
CA VAL A 299 -6.76 -1.45 -5.41
C VAL A 299 -6.81 -0.77 -4.05
N PHE A 300 -7.14 0.51 -4.02
CA PHE A 300 -7.22 1.29 -2.79
C PHE A 300 -8.21 2.44 -2.95
N VAL A 301 -8.83 2.83 -1.84
CA VAL A 301 -9.70 4.03 -1.79
C VAL A 301 -8.84 5.29 -1.79
N ALA A 302 -7.69 5.24 -1.14
CA ALA A 302 -6.64 6.25 -1.12
C ALA A 302 -5.29 5.58 -0.86
N ASN A 303 -4.22 6.19 -1.35
CA ASN A 303 -2.84 5.93 -0.96
C ASN A 303 -2.24 7.23 -0.39
N HIS A 304 -1.00 7.15 0.07
CA HIS A 304 -0.29 8.27 0.68
C HIS A 304 -0.19 9.54 -0.18
N ASP A 305 -0.09 9.43 -1.51
CA ASP A 305 -0.10 10.58 -2.43
C ASP A 305 -1.50 11.12 -2.72
N THR A 306 -2.43 10.23 -3.08
CA THR A 306 -3.76 10.60 -3.55
C THR A 306 -4.61 11.23 -2.46
N GLU A 307 -4.32 10.98 -1.18
CA GLU A 307 -4.97 11.68 -0.06
C GLU A 307 -4.49 13.12 0.13
N ARG A 308 -3.34 13.50 -0.47
CA ARG A 308 -2.72 14.82 -0.37
C ARG A 308 -2.99 15.71 -1.58
N ASN A 309 -3.23 15.12 -2.75
CA ASN A 309 -3.44 15.86 -4.00
C ASN A 309 -4.91 15.97 -4.44
N GLY A 310 -5.84 15.45 -3.62
CA GLY A 310 -7.27 15.50 -3.90
C GLY A 310 -7.76 14.51 -4.95
N ALA A 311 -6.95 13.53 -5.39
CA ALA A 311 -7.38 12.51 -6.35
C ALA A 311 -8.24 11.38 -5.74
N SER A 312 -8.29 11.28 -4.41
CA SER A 312 -9.04 10.24 -3.68
C SER A 312 -10.09 10.80 -2.72
N LEU A 313 -10.89 9.90 -2.15
CA LEU A 313 -11.63 10.18 -0.92
C LEU A 313 -10.68 10.04 0.28
N THR A 314 -10.89 10.83 1.32
CA THR A 314 -10.06 10.79 2.54
C THR A 314 -10.93 10.74 3.78
N ILE A 315 -10.34 10.52 4.96
CA ILE A 315 -11.08 10.56 6.22
C ILE A 315 -11.83 11.89 6.46
N LYS A 316 -11.43 12.97 5.78
CA LYS A 316 -12.07 14.29 5.82
C LYS A 316 -13.26 14.42 4.84
N SER A 317 -13.50 13.44 3.97
CA SER A 317 -14.60 13.47 3.01
C SER A 317 -15.96 13.41 3.70
N SER A 318 -16.93 14.16 3.17
CA SER A 318 -18.26 14.31 3.76
C SER A 318 -19.10 13.03 3.68
N SER A 319 -20.19 12.99 4.46
CA SER A 319 -21.24 11.97 4.37
C SER A 319 -20.73 10.53 4.52
N ASN A 320 -19.64 10.32 5.28
CA ASN A 320 -18.99 9.02 5.47
C ASN A 320 -18.60 8.30 4.17
N THR A 321 -18.38 9.06 3.09
CA THR A 321 -18.05 8.50 1.76
C THR A 321 -16.76 7.69 1.76
N TYR A 322 -15.75 8.09 2.55
CA TYR A 322 -14.51 7.33 2.73
C TYR A 322 -14.74 5.96 3.36
N ILE A 323 -15.55 5.90 4.43
CA ILE A 323 -15.84 4.65 5.14
C ILE A 323 -16.69 3.73 4.27
N THR A 324 -17.74 4.26 3.63
CA THR A 324 -18.62 3.44 2.77
C THR A 324 -17.90 2.95 1.51
N SER A 325 -16.95 3.73 0.97
CA SER A 325 -16.06 3.29 -0.12
C SER A 325 -15.12 2.15 0.32
N HIS A 326 -14.60 2.19 1.54
CA HIS A 326 -13.82 1.07 2.08
C HIS A 326 -14.65 -0.19 2.25
N ILE A 327 -15.88 -0.07 2.79
CA ILE A 327 -16.81 -1.21 2.91
C ILE A 327 -17.08 -1.83 1.53
N PHE A 328 -17.35 -1.00 0.52
CA PHE A 328 -17.51 -1.46 -0.85
C PHE A 328 -16.23 -2.15 -1.36
N SER A 329 -15.07 -1.52 -1.20
CA SER A 329 -13.80 -2.05 -1.70
C SER A 329 -13.39 -3.37 -1.05
N LEU A 330 -13.73 -3.59 0.22
CA LEU A 330 -13.44 -4.83 0.93
C LEU A 330 -14.46 -5.94 0.63
N ALA A 331 -15.67 -5.57 0.18
CA ALA A 331 -16.73 -6.52 -0.19
C ALA A 331 -16.72 -6.90 -1.67
N HIS A 332 -16.17 -6.05 -2.54
CA HIS A 332 -16.15 -6.25 -3.98
C HIS A 332 -14.99 -7.18 -4.39
N PRO A 333 -15.19 -8.14 -5.33
CA PRO A 333 -14.17 -9.13 -5.68
C PRO A 333 -13.06 -8.63 -6.62
N TYR A 334 -13.03 -7.33 -6.94
CA TYR A 334 -12.08 -6.79 -7.92
C TYR A 334 -10.83 -6.31 -7.19
N GLY A 335 -9.68 -6.92 -7.50
CA GLY A 335 -8.39 -6.52 -6.97
C GLY A 335 -8.08 -7.03 -5.57
N THR A 336 -6.80 -6.91 -5.22
CA THR A 336 -6.25 -7.07 -3.88
C THR A 336 -6.33 -5.72 -3.15
N PRO A 337 -7.16 -5.55 -2.12
CA PRO A 337 -7.37 -4.25 -1.48
C PRO A 337 -6.20 -3.87 -0.55
N THR A 338 -5.79 -2.61 -0.64
CA THR A 338 -4.89 -1.93 0.31
C THR A 338 -5.64 -0.84 1.05
N VAL A 339 -5.55 -0.88 2.38
CA VAL A 339 -6.12 0.11 3.30
C VAL A 339 -5.00 1.01 3.79
N LEU A 340 -5.14 2.32 3.58
CA LEU A 340 -4.17 3.30 4.06
C LEU A 340 -4.38 3.60 5.55
N SER A 341 -3.34 3.40 6.34
CA SER A 341 -3.20 3.92 7.69
C SER A 341 -2.35 5.19 7.64
N SER A 342 -3.04 6.33 7.52
CA SER A 342 -2.43 7.67 7.44
C SER A 342 -2.28 8.32 8.82
N TYR A 343 -1.76 9.54 8.85
CA TYR A 343 -1.67 10.42 10.01
C TYR A 343 -2.36 11.76 9.74
N SER A 344 -2.61 12.54 10.79
CA SER A 344 -3.19 13.87 10.63
C SER A 344 -2.15 14.86 10.10
N PHE A 345 -2.46 15.55 9.00
CA PHE A 345 -1.63 16.60 8.42
C PHE A 345 -2.47 17.84 8.05
N SER A 346 -1.78 18.98 7.98
CA SER A 346 -2.35 20.27 7.57
C SER A 346 -1.80 20.73 6.21
N GLY A 347 -0.50 20.56 6.00
CA GLY A 347 0.20 20.80 4.75
C GLY A 347 0.42 19.52 3.94
N HIS A 348 0.59 19.69 2.62
CA HIS A 348 0.88 18.59 1.69
C HIS A 348 2.16 17.84 2.08
N ASP A 349 3.20 18.56 2.52
CA ASP A 349 4.53 18.01 2.76
C ASP A 349 4.78 17.63 4.22
N ASP A 350 3.81 17.81 5.11
CA ASP A 350 3.95 17.49 6.53
C ASP A 350 4.33 16.01 6.69
N GLY A 351 5.46 15.73 7.35
CA GLY A 351 5.81 14.36 7.73
C GLY A 351 5.01 13.86 8.92
N ALA A 352 5.19 12.59 9.26
CA ALA A 352 4.48 12.02 10.40
C ALA A 352 4.82 12.74 11.71
N PRO A 353 3.80 13.06 12.53
CA PRO A 353 4.02 13.56 13.88
C PRO A 353 4.81 12.54 14.73
N ASN A 354 5.43 13.02 15.81
CA ASN A 354 6.17 12.20 16.77
C ASN A 354 7.27 11.30 16.14
N GLY A 355 7.80 11.68 14.97
CA GLY A 355 8.78 10.87 14.24
C GLY A 355 8.22 9.52 13.76
N GLY A 356 6.91 9.39 13.58
CA GLY A 356 6.26 8.15 13.16
C GLY A 356 5.99 7.14 14.28
N VAL A 357 6.19 7.53 15.55
CA VAL A 357 5.83 6.66 16.68
C VAL A 357 4.31 6.67 16.85
N GLY A 358 3.66 5.61 16.38
CA GLY A 358 2.21 5.45 16.46
C GLY A 358 1.77 4.33 17.41
N ALA A 359 0.50 4.38 17.79
CA ALA A 359 -0.22 3.31 18.47
C ALA A 359 -1.69 3.30 18.02
N CYS A 360 -2.27 2.12 17.82
CA CYS A 360 -3.71 2.01 17.62
C CYS A 360 -4.47 1.50 18.84
N SER A 361 -5.73 1.90 18.87
CA SER A 361 -6.79 1.36 19.71
C SER A 361 -7.83 0.66 18.83
N ALA A 362 -8.65 -0.21 19.42
CA ALA A 362 -9.68 -0.97 18.70
C ALA A 362 -10.69 -0.09 17.91
N THR A 363 -10.75 1.22 18.18
CA THR A 363 -11.63 2.18 17.51
C THR A 363 -10.88 3.23 16.66
N GLY A 364 -9.55 3.10 16.48
CA GLY A 364 -8.76 4.01 15.65
C GLY A 364 -7.28 4.05 16.04
N GLY A 365 -6.44 4.48 15.09
CA GLY A 365 -5.00 4.67 15.25
C GLY A 365 -4.60 6.13 15.31
N SER A 366 -3.59 6.45 16.12
CA SER A 366 -2.90 7.75 16.08
C SER A 366 -1.40 7.54 15.89
N VAL A 367 -0.85 8.23 14.90
CA VAL A 367 0.57 8.56 14.80
C VAL A 367 0.74 9.99 15.27
#